data_AF-A0A963VCD3-F1
#
_entry.id   AF-A0A963VCD3-F1
#
_cell.length_a   1.000
_cell.length_b   1.000
_cell.length_c   1.000
_cell.angle_alpha   90.00
_cell.angle_beta   90.00
_cell.angle_gamma   90.00
#
_symmetry.space_group_name_H-M   'P 1'
#
loop_
_entity.id
_entity.type
_entity.pdbx_description
1 polymer ?
#
loop_
_entity_poly.entity_id
_entity_poly.type
_entity_poly.pdbx_seq_one_letter_code
_entity_poly.pdbx_strand_id
1 'polypeptide(L)'
;ALYPSLTLSGVVTDVEEHTWSFGPRLALPVFNRGLLDANRRQAVAVAAEAELAWRATVLNAVEEVQAARAQTIYWRRQVAAQRAAVESTTEVQALTRRSFDSGEILFSDVLDADRVSWKARCRWPRARAIWRSAGSAFRWRRDAGRRSD
;
A
#
# COMPACT_ATOMS: atom_id res chain seq x y z
N ALA A 1 -12.99 31.24 -22.94
CA ALA A 1 -13.90 30.24 -23.53
C ALA A 1 -13.90 30.39 -25.04
N LEU A 2 -14.01 29.30 -25.82
CA LEU A 2 -14.04 29.35 -27.30
C LEU A 2 -15.40 29.79 -27.88
N TYR A 3 -16.40 29.93 -27.02
CA TYR A 3 -17.77 30.26 -27.37
C TYR A 3 -18.09 31.71 -27.00
N PRO A 4 -19.02 32.36 -27.73
CA PRO A 4 -19.55 33.63 -27.30
C PRO A 4 -20.16 33.52 -25.90
N SER A 5 -19.86 34.48 -25.04
CA SER A 5 -20.58 34.65 -23.78
C SER A 5 -21.41 35.93 -23.84
N LEU A 6 -22.70 35.80 -23.51
CA LEU A 6 -23.61 36.92 -23.37
C LEU A 6 -23.80 37.21 -21.88
N THR A 7 -23.57 38.46 -21.47
CA THR A 7 -23.62 38.93 -20.10
C THR A 7 -24.53 40.15 -20.03
N LEU A 8 -25.65 40.11 -19.30
CA LEU A 8 -26.58 41.24 -19.21
C LEU A 8 -26.17 42.23 -18.09
N SER A 9 -25.77 43.46 -18.45
CA SER A 9 -25.36 44.61 -17.62
C SER A 9 -25.82 45.97 -18.18
N GLY A 10 -26.44 46.85 -17.40
CA GLY A 10 -26.66 48.25 -17.82
C GLY A 10 -26.94 49.11 -16.60
N VAL A 11 -27.51 50.30 -16.74
CA VAL A 11 -27.85 51.25 -15.66
C VAL A 11 -29.21 51.87 -16.00
N VAL A 12 -30.03 52.12 -15.02
CA VAL A 12 -31.34 52.75 -15.09
C VAL A 12 -31.51 53.60 -13.85
N THR A 13 -32.44 54.54 -13.81
CA THR A 13 -32.47 55.60 -12.79
C THR A 13 -33.88 56.14 -12.60
N ASP A 14 -34.25 56.56 -11.40
CA ASP A 14 -35.57 57.07 -11.01
C ASP A 14 -35.54 58.59 -10.78
N VAL A 15 -36.71 59.21 -10.63
CA VAL A 15 -36.93 60.67 -10.54
C VAL A 15 -36.36 61.28 -9.25
N GLU A 16 -36.16 60.47 -8.21
CA GLU A 16 -35.44 60.80 -6.98
C GLU A 16 -33.95 60.41 -7.02
N GLU A 17 -33.37 60.22 -8.23
CA GLU A 17 -32.02 59.68 -8.49
C GLU A 17 -31.85 58.16 -8.27
N HIS A 18 -32.92 57.37 -8.12
CA HIS A 18 -32.74 55.92 -7.85
C HIS A 18 -32.26 55.12 -9.04
N THR A 19 -30.97 54.76 -9.05
CA THR A 19 -30.32 54.06 -10.15
C THR A 19 -30.62 52.53 -10.20
N TRP A 20 -31.53 52.00 -11.07
CA TRP A 20 -31.57 50.57 -11.49
C TRP A 20 -30.47 50.21 -12.55
N SER A 21 -30.36 48.99 -13.15
CA SER A 21 -29.27 48.71 -14.12
C SER A 21 -29.40 47.47 -15.06
N PHE A 22 -29.53 47.56 -16.41
CA PHE A 22 -29.53 46.36 -17.32
C PHE A 22 -29.16 46.56 -18.83
N GLY A 23 -28.53 45.59 -19.52
CA GLY A 23 -28.16 45.66 -20.97
C GLY A 23 -27.16 44.58 -21.50
N PRO A 24 -27.35 43.89 -22.64
CA PRO A 24 -26.51 42.71 -22.97
C PRO A 24 -25.13 43.09 -23.51
N ARG A 25 -24.08 42.49 -22.93
CA ARG A 25 -22.67 42.52 -23.35
C ARG A 25 -22.31 41.16 -23.96
N LEU A 26 -21.94 41.17 -25.24
CA LEU A 26 -21.49 39.97 -25.95
C LEU A 26 -19.96 39.97 -26.07
N ALA A 27 -19.30 38.92 -25.61
CA ALA A 27 -17.86 38.73 -25.78
C ALA A 27 -17.59 37.62 -26.81
N LEU A 28 -17.02 37.98 -27.95
CA LEU A 28 -16.66 37.09 -29.05
C LEU A 28 -15.13 37.04 -29.22
N PRO A 29 -14.46 35.94 -28.86
CA PRO A 29 -13.01 35.84 -29.01
C PRO A 29 -12.63 35.42 -30.44
N VAL A 30 -12.51 36.39 -31.35
CA VAL A 30 -12.12 36.15 -32.75
C VAL A 30 -10.60 36.01 -32.91
N PHE A 31 -9.82 36.91 -32.30
CA PHE A 31 -8.36 36.92 -32.45
C PHE A 31 -7.60 36.10 -31.39
N ASN A 32 -8.22 35.79 -30.26
CA ASN A 32 -7.59 35.06 -29.15
C ASN A 32 -7.76 33.53 -29.25
N ARG A 33 -8.22 33.02 -30.40
CA ARG A 33 -8.55 31.62 -30.60
C ARG A 33 -7.35 30.68 -30.38
N GLY A 34 -6.17 31.06 -30.84
CA GLY A 34 -4.94 30.27 -30.64
C GLY A 34 -4.55 30.10 -29.16
N LEU A 35 -4.65 31.17 -28.37
CA LEU A 35 -4.41 31.12 -26.92
C LEU A 35 -5.47 30.25 -26.21
N LEU A 36 -6.74 30.37 -26.62
CA LEU A 36 -7.82 29.56 -26.05
C LEU A 36 -7.69 28.08 -26.40
N ASP A 37 -7.25 27.76 -27.61
CA ASP A 37 -6.95 26.38 -28.02
C ASP A 37 -5.74 25.82 -27.26
N ALA A 38 -4.70 26.62 -27.02
CA ALA A 38 -3.57 26.24 -26.19
C ALA A 38 -4.00 25.95 -24.74
N ASN A 39 -4.81 26.82 -24.13
CA ASN A 39 -5.35 26.61 -22.79
C ASN A 39 -6.24 25.36 -22.72
N ARG A 40 -7.03 25.08 -23.76
CA ARG A 40 -7.82 23.83 -23.85
C ARG A 40 -6.91 22.61 -23.93
N ARG A 41 -5.86 22.64 -24.76
CA ARG A 41 -4.89 21.54 -24.86
C ARG A 41 -4.19 21.29 -23.52
N GLN A 42 -3.83 22.36 -22.81
CA GLN A 42 -3.26 22.25 -21.46
C GLN A 42 -4.26 21.59 -20.49
N ALA A 43 -5.52 22.03 -20.47
CA ALA A 43 -6.54 21.42 -19.61
C ALA A 43 -6.77 19.94 -19.91
N VAL A 44 -6.75 19.56 -21.20
CA VAL A 44 -6.85 18.14 -21.63
C VAL A 44 -5.62 17.35 -21.18
N ALA A 45 -4.42 17.92 -21.29
CA ALA A 45 -3.19 17.28 -20.84
C ALA A 45 -3.21 17.04 -19.32
N VAL A 46 -3.63 18.04 -18.53
CA VAL A 46 -3.77 17.91 -17.07
C VAL A 46 -4.79 16.81 -16.70
N ALA A 47 -5.91 16.73 -17.43
CA ALA A 47 -6.89 15.66 -17.20
C ALA A 47 -6.30 14.27 -17.51
N ALA A 48 -5.52 14.14 -18.58
CA ALA A 48 -4.83 12.89 -18.92
C ALA A 48 -3.76 12.51 -17.88
N GLU A 49 -3.00 13.49 -17.36
CA GLU A 49 -2.05 13.28 -16.26
C GLU A 49 -2.76 12.77 -15.00
N ALA A 50 -3.90 13.37 -14.63
CA ALA A 50 -4.69 12.93 -13.48
C ALA A 50 -5.22 11.49 -13.66
N GLU A 51 -5.65 11.13 -14.87
CA GLU A 51 -6.05 9.76 -15.20
C GLU A 51 -4.88 8.77 -15.06
N LEU A 52 -3.70 9.13 -15.58
CA LEU A 52 -2.49 8.31 -15.44
C LEU A 52 -2.07 8.14 -13.99
N ALA A 53 -2.13 9.22 -13.20
CA ALA A 53 -1.83 9.18 -11.77
C ALA A 53 -2.80 8.24 -11.03
N TRP A 54 -4.09 8.31 -11.32
CA TRP A 54 -5.09 7.40 -10.76
C TRP A 54 -4.83 5.94 -11.16
N ARG A 55 -4.51 5.67 -12.43
CA ARG A 55 -4.16 4.31 -12.87
C ARG A 55 -2.91 3.78 -12.16
N ALA A 56 -1.90 4.62 -11.99
CA ALA A 56 -0.66 4.26 -11.30
C ALA A 56 -0.91 3.93 -9.81
N THR A 57 -1.74 4.72 -9.10
CA THR A 57 -2.06 4.44 -7.70
C THR A 57 -2.82 3.13 -7.54
N VAL A 58 -3.77 2.83 -8.44
CA VAL A 58 -4.49 1.56 -8.45
C VAL A 58 -3.54 0.38 -8.71
N LEU A 59 -2.65 0.48 -9.69
CA LEU A 59 -1.68 -0.57 -10.00
C LEU A 59 -0.74 -0.83 -8.82
N ASN A 60 -0.21 0.22 -8.20
CA ASN A 60 0.64 0.10 -7.01
C ASN A 60 -0.09 -0.58 -5.86
N ALA A 61 -1.36 -0.20 -5.60
CA ALA A 61 -2.16 -0.83 -4.55
C ALA A 61 -2.38 -2.33 -4.81
N VAL A 62 -2.59 -2.74 -6.07
CA VAL A 62 -2.71 -4.15 -6.44
C VAL A 62 -1.39 -4.88 -6.26
N GLU A 63 -0.27 -4.29 -6.65
CA GLU A 63 1.06 -4.85 -6.46
C GLU A 63 1.37 -5.08 -4.98
N GLU A 64 1.07 -4.11 -4.12
CA GLU A 64 1.24 -4.24 -2.65
C GLU A 64 0.45 -5.43 -2.09
N VAL A 65 -0.79 -5.65 -2.53
CA VAL A 65 -1.61 -6.80 -2.09
C VAL A 65 -1.01 -8.12 -2.58
N GLN A 66 -0.54 -8.18 -3.82
CA GLN A 66 0.08 -9.41 -4.35
C GLN A 66 1.40 -9.71 -3.64
N ALA A 67 2.21 -8.70 -3.35
CA ALA A 67 3.43 -8.83 -2.56
C ALA A 67 3.12 -9.33 -1.14
N ALA A 68 2.13 -8.75 -0.46
CA ALA A 68 1.70 -9.18 0.87
C ALA A 68 1.18 -10.64 0.88
N ARG A 69 0.46 -11.04 -0.17
CA ARG A 69 -0.03 -12.42 -0.34
C ARG A 69 1.13 -13.40 -0.55
N ALA A 70 2.05 -13.08 -1.47
CA ALA A 70 3.22 -13.91 -1.75
C ALA A 70 4.10 -14.08 -0.50
N GLN A 71 4.34 -12.98 0.23
CA GLN A 71 5.07 -12.98 1.49
C GLN A 71 4.38 -13.86 2.54
N THR A 72 3.05 -13.81 2.64
CA THR A 72 2.30 -14.68 3.56
C THR A 72 2.48 -16.16 3.23
N ILE A 73 2.41 -16.54 1.95
CA ILE A 73 2.64 -17.93 1.50
C ILE A 73 4.07 -18.36 1.82
N TYR A 74 5.05 -17.51 1.56
CA TYR A 74 6.45 -17.76 1.89
C TYR A 74 6.65 -18.02 3.39
N TRP A 75 6.09 -17.17 4.26
CA TRP A 75 6.17 -17.34 5.71
C TRP A 75 5.50 -18.64 6.18
N ARG A 76 4.35 -19.02 5.60
CA ARG A 76 3.70 -20.31 5.91
C ARG A 76 4.60 -21.50 5.57
N ARG A 77 5.24 -21.49 4.39
CA ARG A 77 6.19 -22.54 3.98
C ARG A 77 7.40 -22.60 4.90
N GLN A 78 7.97 -21.44 5.27
CA GLN A 78 9.10 -21.35 6.20
C GLN A 78 8.76 -21.92 7.59
N VAL A 79 7.59 -21.56 8.14
CA VAL A 79 7.13 -22.09 9.43
C VAL A 79 6.91 -23.61 9.35
N ALA A 80 6.32 -24.11 8.28
CA ALA A 80 6.11 -25.55 8.09
C ALA A 80 7.45 -26.31 8.02
N ALA A 81 8.42 -25.82 7.24
CA ALA A 81 9.75 -26.42 7.15
C ALA A 81 10.50 -26.40 8.50
N GLN A 82 10.39 -25.30 9.26
CA GLN A 82 11.00 -25.20 10.58
C GLN A 82 10.35 -26.14 11.59
N ARG A 83 9.03 -26.35 11.52
CA ARG A 83 8.34 -27.35 12.34
C ARG A 83 8.84 -28.76 12.04
N ALA A 84 8.91 -29.13 10.77
CA ALA A 84 9.41 -30.45 10.35
C ALA A 84 10.86 -30.68 10.82
N ALA A 85 11.72 -29.65 10.76
CA ALA A 85 13.09 -29.73 11.27
C ALA A 85 13.15 -29.94 12.80
N VAL A 86 12.28 -29.27 13.57
CA VAL A 86 12.20 -29.46 15.02
C VAL A 86 11.69 -30.87 15.35
N GLU A 87 10.69 -31.36 14.63
CA GLU A 87 10.14 -32.71 14.81
C GLU A 87 11.21 -33.78 14.57
N SER A 88 11.89 -33.72 13.41
CA SER A 88 12.97 -34.66 13.06
C SER A 88 14.12 -34.63 14.08
N THR A 89 14.57 -33.45 14.51
CA THR A 89 15.65 -33.35 15.51
C THR A 89 15.23 -33.82 16.90
N THR A 90 13.94 -33.73 17.23
CA THR A 90 13.39 -34.26 18.50
C THR A 90 13.32 -35.79 18.47
N GLU A 91 12.96 -36.37 17.32
CA GLU A 91 12.97 -37.83 17.13
C GLU A 91 14.39 -38.41 17.24
N VAL A 92 15.37 -37.76 16.58
CA VAL A 92 16.79 -38.13 16.70
C VAL A 92 17.24 -38.07 18.15
N GLN A 93 16.94 -36.98 18.87
CA GLN A 93 17.25 -36.84 20.30
C GLN A 93 16.70 -38.01 21.14
N ALA A 94 15.45 -38.43 20.89
CA ALA A 94 14.82 -39.53 21.60
C ALA A 94 15.41 -40.91 21.24
N LEU A 95 15.82 -41.11 19.99
CA LEU A 95 16.50 -42.34 19.54
C LEU A 95 17.90 -42.45 20.13
N THR A 96 18.68 -41.37 20.09
CA THR A 96 20.03 -41.30 20.66
C THR A 96 19.99 -41.59 22.15
N ARG A 97 19.03 -41.02 22.90
CA ARG A 97 18.91 -41.29 24.34
C ARG A 97 18.62 -42.75 24.66
N ARG A 98 17.72 -43.39 23.90
CA ARG A 98 17.45 -44.83 24.04
C ARG A 98 18.67 -45.70 23.74
N SER A 99 19.44 -45.34 22.71
CA SER A 99 20.65 -46.08 22.31
C SER A 99 21.78 -45.90 23.34
N PHE A 100 21.82 -44.75 24.02
CA PHE A 100 22.74 -44.54 25.14
C PHE A 100 22.35 -45.39 26.35
N ASP A 101 21.05 -45.47 26.66
CA ASP A 101 20.55 -46.29 27.76
C ASP A 101 20.80 -47.80 27.51
N SER A 102 20.86 -48.25 26.25
CA SER A 102 21.28 -49.61 25.88
C SER A 102 22.80 -49.81 25.81
N GLY A 103 23.58 -48.75 25.98
CA GLY A 103 25.05 -48.78 25.95
C GLY A 103 25.67 -48.86 24.55
N GLU A 104 24.88 -48.63 23.49
CA GLU A 104 25.33 -48.74 22.08
C GLU A 104 26.12 -47.52 21.60
N ILE A 105 25.97 -46.37 22.26
CA ILE A 105 26.61 -45.11 21.87
C ILE A 105 27.18 -44.36 23.08
N LEU A 106 27.99 -43.34 22.81
CA LEU A 106 28.66 -42.54 23.84
C LEU A 106 27.76 -41.40 24.34
N PHE A 107 28.00 -40.95 25.58
CA PHE A 107 27.31 -39.78 26.14
C PHE A 107 27.55 -38.50 25.32
N SER A 108 28.69 -38.40 24.63
CA SER A 108 29.00 -37.28 23.72
C SER A 108 28.01 -37.15 22.58
N ASP A 109 27.48 -38.28 22.09
CA ASP A 109 26.53 -38.30 20.96
C ASP A 109 25.15 -37.79 21.40
N VAL A 110 24.77 -38.09 22.65
CA VAL A 110 23.56 -37.52 23.29
C VAL A 110 23.68 -36.00 23.40
N LEU A 111 24.84 -35.49 23.84
CA LEU A 111 25.07 -34.05 23.96
C LEU A 111 25.03 -33.34 22.60
N ASP A 112 25.52 -33.98 21.53
CA ASP A 112 25.44 -33.40 20.19
C ASP A 112 24.00 -33.41 19.65
N ALA A 113 23.25 -34.51 19.83
CA ALA A 113 21.84 -34.58 19.48
C ALA A 113 21.00 -33.53 20.24
N ASP A 114 21.26 -33.36 21.54
CA ASP A 114 20.68 -32.30 22.35
C ASP A 114 21.04 -30.93 21.75
N ARG A 115 22.32 -30.66 21.50
CA ARG A 115 22.78 -29.39 20.90
C ARG A 115 22.09 -29.09 19.57
N VAL A 116 21.92 -30.08 18.69
CA VAL A 116 21.25 -29.93 17.39
C VAL A 116 19.76 -29.62 17.57
N SER A 117 19.07 -30.34 18.47
CA SER A 117 17.65 -30.08 18.77
C SER A 117 17.43 -28.69 19.39
N TRP A 118 18.33 -28.25 20.28
CA TRP A 118 18.32 -26.90 20.84
C TRP A 118 18.51 -25.83 19.75
N LYS A 119 19.47 -26.01 18.84
CA LYS A 119 19.67 -25.10 17.71
C LYS A 119 18.44 -25.01 16.79
N ALA A 120 17.78 -26.13 16.52
CA ALA A 120 16.55 -26.18 15.74
C ALA A 120 15.39 -25.42 16.43
N ARG A 121 15.21 -25.64 17.74
CA ARG A 121 14.19 -24.95 18.56
C ARG A 121 14.44 -23.43 18.65
N CYS A 122 15.69 -23.01 18.84
CA CYS A 122 16.05 -21.59 18.90
C CYS A 122 15.82 -20.82 17.57
N ARG A 123 15.69 -21.52 16.42
CA ARG A 123 15.43 -20.88 15.13
C ARG A 123 13.95 -20.50 14.94
N TRP A 124 13.03 -21.11 15.68
CA TRP A 124 11.57 -20.93 15.58
C TRP A 124 10.98 -19.57 16.02
N PRO A 125 11.51 -18.84 17.03
CA PRO A 125 10.86 -17.63 17.55
C PRO A 125 10.77 -16.45 16.57
N ARG A 126 11.58 -16.41 15.49
CA ARG A 126 11.60 -15.28 14.54
C ARG A 126 10.29 -15.10 13.77
N ALA A 127 9.51 -16.16 13.59
CA ALA A 127 8.24 -16.09 12.86
C ALA A 127 7.10 -15.42 13.68
N ARG A 128 7.10 -15.53 15.01
CA ARG A 128 6.06 -14.90 15.87
C ARG A 128 6.27 -13.41 16.09
N ALA A 129 7.52 -12.97 16.18
CA ALA A 129 7.86 -11.58 16.44
C ALA A 129 7.38 -10.67 15.29
N ILE A 130 7.51 -11.15 14.05
CA ILE A 130 7.11 -10.42 12.84
C ILE A 130 5.58 -10.21 12.78
N TRP A 131 4.77 -11.14 13.28
CA TRP A 131 3.31 -10.97 13.28
C TRP A 131 2.84 -9.90 14.29
N ARG A 132 3.49 -9.81 15.45
CA ARG A 132 3.17 -8.76 16.45
C ARG A 132 3.60 -7.38 15.97
N SER A 133 4.75 -7.25 15.32
CA SER A 133 5.21 -5.97 14.76
C SER A 133 4.49 -5.59 13.45
N ALA A 134 4.10 -6.56 12.63
CA ALA A 134 3.26 -6.31 11.45
C ALA A 134 1.84 -5.86 11.85
N GLY A 135 1.29 -6.40 12.94
CA GLY A 135 -0.01 -5.97 13.47
C GLY A 135 -0.02 -4.52 13.98
N SER A 136 1.07 -4.03 14.56
CA SER A 136 1.21 -2.62 14.95
C SER A 136 1.46 -1.71 13.74
N ALA A 137 2.22 -2.17 12.73
CA ALA A 137 2.45 -1.43 11.49
C ALA A 137 1.16 -1.25 10.66
N PHE A 138 0.32 -2.30 10.57
CA PHE A 138 -0.97 -2.23 9.88
C PHE A 138 -1.97 -1.30 10.61
N ARG A 139 -1.90 -1.23 11.94
CA ARG A 139 -2.71 -0.29 12.75
C ARG A 139 -2.30 1.16 12.48
N TRP A 140 -0.99 1.45 12.50
CA TRP A 140 -0.47 2.80 12.24
C TRP A 140 -0.80 3.29 10.83
N ARG A 141 -0.67 2.43 9.80
CA ARG A 141 -0.97 2.80 8.41
C ARG A 141 -2.47 3.10 8.18
N ARG A 142 -3.37 2.44 8.92
CA ARG A 142 -4.82 2.74 8.89
C ARG A 142 -5.16 4.07 9.57
N ASP A 143 -4.48 4.39 10.66
CA ASP A 143 -4.70 5.64 11.39
C ASP A 143 -3.99 6.85 10.76
N ALA A 144 -3.00 6.63 9.88
CA ALA A 144 -2.37 7.67 9.08
C ALA A 144 -3.25 8.15 7.91
N GLY A 145 -3.97 7.23 7.25
CA GLY A 145 -4.89 7.58 6.15
C GLY A 145 -6.12 8.39 6.59
N ARG A 146 -6.48 8.37 7.89
CA ARG A 146 -7.59 9.16 8.45
C ARG A 146 -7.20 10.58 8.85
N ARG A 147 -5.91 10.96 8.78
CA ARG A 147 -5.44 12.32 9.15
C ARG A 147 -5.09 13.19 7.93
N SER A 148 -5.25 12.65 6.73
CA SER A 148 -4.89 13.33 5.48
C SER A 148 -6.10 13.77 4.63
N ASP A 149 -7.32 13.59 5.13
CA ASP A 149 -8.55 14.22 4.61
C ASP A 149 -8.89 15.45 5.46
#